data_AF-I9QAE9-F1
#
_entry.id   AF-I9QAE9-F1
#
_cell.length_a   1.000
_cell.length_b   1.000
_cell.length_c   1.000
_cell.angle_alpha   90.00
_cell.angle_beta   90.00
_cell.angle_gamma   90.00
#
_symmetry.space_group_name_H-M   'P 1'
#
loop_
_entity.id
_entity.type
_entity.pdbx_description
1 polymer ?
#
loop_
_entity_poly.entity_id
_entity_poly.type
_entity_poly.pdbx_seq_one_letter_code
_entity_poly.pdbx_strand_id
1 'polypeptide(L)'
;MKTNVLAFEVTSDSMDNGTRFSFAPGDKLIAQSFSISDFRNSIGNDLNSFWVIELKNGVLVRQIVEYANDTIKCHSLNTNGQYPDAFIKVEDVIKMYRVMQLQRKPIHYGE
;
A
#
# COMPACT_ATOMS: atom_id res chain seq x y z
N MET A 1 -19.69 -12.58 8.38
CA MET A 1 -18.81 -12.63 7.20
C MET A 1 -17.38 -12.50 7.70
N LYS A 2 -16.53 -13.54 7.60
CA LYS A 2 -15.11 -13.44 7.97
C LYS A 2 -14.37 -12.89 6.76
N THR A 3 -13.96 -11.62 6.82
CA THR A 3 -13.02 -11.06 5.86
C THR A 3 -11.61 -11.40 6.34
N ASN A 4 -10.77 -11.99 5.47
CA ASN A 4 -9.35 -12.17 5.75
C ASN A 4 -8.67 -10.80 5.65
N VAL A 5 -8.71 -10.06 6.76
CA VAL A 5 -8.01 -8.78 6.93
C VAL A 5 -6.76 -9.00 7.77
N LEU A 6 -5.68 -8.31 7.40
CA LEU A 6 -4.42 -8.27 8.14
C LEU A 6 -4.12 -6.82 8.52
N ALA A 7 -3.39 -6.65 9.62
CA ALA A 7 -2.84 -5.37 10.03
C ALA A 7 -1.35 -5.31 9.70
N PHE A 8 -0.91 -4.23 9.05
CA PHE A 8 0.49 -3.96 8.73
C PHE A 8 0.93 -2.68 9.44
N GLU A 9 2.08 -2.70 10.10
CA GLU A 9 2.67 -1.49 10.67
C GLU A 9 3.57 -0.81 9.65
N VAL A 10 3.42 0.51 9.51
CA VAL A 10 4.22 1.33 8.60
C VAL A 10 5.54 1.65 9.28
N THR A 11 6.66 1.31 8.63
CA THR A 11 8.01 1.48 9.19
C THR A 11 8.82 2.60 8.53
N SER A 12 8.40 3.09 7.35
CA SER A 12 9.10 4.14 6.59
C SER A 12 8.19 5.34 6.34
N ASP A 13 8.78 6.48 6.02
CA ASP A 13 8.10 7.73 5.68
C ASP A 13 7.78 7.85 4.18
N SER A 14 7.97 6.79 3.40
CA SER A 14 7.72 6.81 1.95
C SER A 14 6.27 7.07 1.56
N MET A 15 5.32 6.90 2.48
CA MET A 15 3.93 7.28 2.25
C MET A 15 3.50 8.47 3.11
N ASP A 16 4.47 9.15 3.74
CA ASP A 16 4.23 10.32 4.57
C ASP A 16 4.57 11.61 3.81
N ASN A 17 3.56 12.46 3.62
CA ASN A 17 3.71 13.79 3.05
C ASN A 17 3.22 14.89 4.01
N GLY A 18 3.09 14.57 5.30
CA GLY A 18 2.62 15.48 6.34
C GLY A 18 1.11 15.76 6.31
N THR A 19 0.34 15.13 5.41
CA THR A 19 -1.11 15.32 5.35
C THR A 19 -1.88 14.27 6.14
N ARG A 20 -3.14 14.57 6.50
CA ARG A 20 -4.02 13.62 7.18
C ARG A 20 -4.38 12.36 6.37
N PHE A 21 -4.02 12.31 5.09
CA PHE A 21 -4.26 11.16 4.21
C PHE A 21 -2.99 10.35 3.95
N SER A 22 -1.85 10.82 4.47
CA SER A 22 -0.56 10.12 4.43
C SER A 22 -0.50 8.98 5.43
N PHE A 23 0.50 8.09 5.27
CA PHE A 23 0.81 7.03 6.21
C PHE A 23 2.18 7.28 6.83
N ALA A 24 2.20 7.55 8.13
CA ALA A 24 3.40 7.88 8.88
C ALA A 24 3.97 6.63 9.57
N PRO A 25 5.28 6.60 9.89
CA PRO A 25 5.86 5.54 10.71
C PRO A 25 5.10 5.34 12.04
N GLY A 26 4.75 4.09 12.34
CA GLY A 26 3.96 3.64 13.48
C GLY A 26 2.44 3.56 13.21
N ASP A 27 1.95 4.06 12.07
CA ASP A 27 0.57 3.85 11.66
C ASP A 27 0.31 2.38 11.31
N LYS A 28 -0.92 1.91 11.53
CA LYS A 28 -1.37 0.55 11.19
C LYS A 28 -2.35 0.57 10.04
N LEU A 29 -2.08 -0.20 9.00
CA LEU A 29 -2.93 -0.38 7.83
C LEU A 29 -3.73 -1.67 7.98
N ILE A 30 -5.05 -1.56 7.98
CA ILE A 30 -5.94 -2.73 7.89
C ILE A 30 -6.21 -2.97 6.41
N ALA A 31 -5.75 -4.12 5.92
CA ALA A 31 -5.79 -4.44 4.50
C ALA A 31 -6.43 -5.82 4.25
N GLN A 32 -7.20 -5.91 3.18
CA GLN A 32 -7.89 -7.13 2.76
C GLN A 32 -7.05 -7.86 1.72
N SER A 33 -6.83 -9.16 1.92
CA SER A 33 -6.13 -9.99 0.94
C SER A 33 -6.89 -10.01 -0.38
N PHE A 34 -6.16 -9.87 -1.48
CA PHE A 34 -6.67 -9.91 -2.84
C PHE A 34 -5.91 -10.96 -3.64
N SER A 35 -6.61 -11.79 -4.41
CA SER A 35 -5.93 -12.69 -5.34
C SER A 35 -5.38 -11.88 -6.51
N ILE A 36 -4.28 -12.35 -7.12
CA ILE A 36 -3.73 -11.71 -8.32
C ILE A 36 -4.76 -11.67 -9.45
N SER A 37 -5.56 -12.73 -9.60
CA SER A 37 -6.62 -12.80 -10.61
C SER A 37 -7.70 -11.74 -10.38
N ASP A 38 -8.15 -11.58 -9.13
CA ASP A 38 -9.14 -10.54 -8.79
C ASP A 38 -8.56 -9.15 -9.01
N PHE A 39 -7.29 -8.95 -8.63
CA PHE A 39 -6.59 -7.68 -8.83
C PHE A 39 -6.58 -7.29 -10.31
N ARG A 40 -6.18 -8.21 -11.21
CA ARG A 40 -6.16 -7.98 -12.66
C ARG A 40 -7.51 -7.54 -13.19
N ASN A 41 -8.59 -8.15 -12.67
CA ASN A 41 -9.95 -7.88 -13.11
C ASN A 41 -10.51 -6.56 -12.56
N SER A 42 -10.06 -6.11 -11.38
CA SER A 42 -10.63 -4.96 -10.69
C SER A 42 -9.82 -3.67 -10.82
N ILE A 43 -8.49 -3.75 -10.97
CA ILE A 43 -7.60 -2.59 -10.80
C ILE A 43 -7.88 -1.46 -11.78
N GLY A 44 -8.36 -1.76 -12.99
CA GLY A 44 -8.72 -0.74 -13.98
C GLY A 44 -9.79 0.25 -13.49
N ASN A 45 -10.65 -0.17 -12.55
CA ASN A 45 -11.69 0.67 -11.94
C ASN A 45 -11.30 1.23 -10.57
N ASP A 46 -10.13 0.87 -10.04
CA ASP A 46 -9.69 1.16 -8.66
C ASP A 46 -8.28 1.77 -8.65
N LEU A 47 -7.90 2.45 -9.72
CA LEU A 47 -6.66 3.23 -9.76
C LEU A 47 -6.67 4.32 -8.68
N ASN A 48 -5.48 4.71 -8.23
CA ASN A 48 -5.23 5.64 -7.13
C ASN A 48 -5.59 5.11 -5.74
N SER A 49 -5.95 3.83 -5.61
CA SER A 49 -6.09 3.15 -4.33
C SER A 49 -4.73 2.73 -3.76
N PHE A 50 -4.71 2.48 -2.44
CA PHE A 50 -3.50 2.11 -1.70
C PHE A 50 -3.42 0.60 -1.50
N TRP A 51 -2.23 0.05 -1.72
CA TRP A 51 -1.99 -1.38 -1.68
C TRP A 51 -0.74 -1.70 -0.86
N VAL A 52 -0.81 -2.78 -0.11
CA VAL A 52 0.36 -3.48 0.43
C VAL A 52 0.71 -4.60 -0.56
N ILE A 53 1.94 -4.60 -1.06
CA ILE A 53 2.45 -5.53 -2.06
C ILE A 53 3.59 -6.31 -1.43
N GLU A 54 3.41 -7.61 -1.26
CA GLU A 54 4.43 -8.53 -0.78
C GLU A 54 5.22 -9.07 -1.97
N LEU A 55 6.53 -8.84 -1.99
CA LEU A 55 7.49 -9.30 -2.97
C LEU A 55 8.47 -10.29 -2.33
N LYS A 56 9.26 -10.99 -3.15
CA LYS A 56 10.31 -11.93 -2.67
C LYS A 56 11.33 -11.30 -1.71
N ASN A 57 11.59 -10.00 -1.84
CA ASN A 57 12.61 -9.27 -1.08
C ASN A 57 12.05 -8.34 -0.01
N GLY A 58 10.73 -8.31 0.20
CA GLY A 58 10.12 -7.47 1.23
C GLY A 58 8.68 -7.07 0.95
N VAL A 59 8.16 -6.16 1.76
CA VAL A 59 6.79 -5.67 1.69
C VAL A 59 6.82 -4.17 1.51
N LEU A 60 5.99 -3.65 0.61
CA LEU A 60 5.86 -2.22 0.35
C LEU A 60 4.39 -1.78 0.44
N VAL A 61 4.19 -0.54 0.87
CA VAL A 61 2.90 0.16 0.73
C VAL A 61 3.06 1.27 -0.30
N ARG A 62 2.21 1.26 -1.34
CA ARG A 62 2.24 2.25 -2.43
C ARG A 62 0.84 2.55 -2.94
N GLN A 63 0.70 3.69 -3.61
CA GLN A 63 -0.49 4.00 -4.41
C GLN A 63 -0.31 3.41 -5.81
N ILE A 64 -1.25 2.59 -6.28
CA ILE A 64 -1.19 2.08 -7.66
C ILE A 64 -1.84 3.12 -8.58
N VAL A 65 -1.06 3.64 -9.53
CA VAL A 65 -1.50 4.71 -10.43
C VAL A 65 -1.74 4.24 -11.86
N GLU A 66 -1.12 3.11 -12.24
CA GLU A 66 -1.28 2.52 -13.56
C GLU A 66 -1.05 1.01 -13.49
N TYR A 67 -1.76 0.28 -14.34
CA TYR A 67 -1.55 -1.14 -14.55
C TYR A 67 -1.68 -1.47 -16.04
N ALA A 68 -0.60 -1.95 -16.64
CA ALA A 68 -0.56 -2.33 -18.05
C ALA A 68 0.46 -3.45 -18.27
N ASN A 69 0.15 -4.39 -19.17
CA ASN A 69 1.07 -5.47 -19.55
C ASN A 69 1.67 -6.23 -18.34
N ASP A 70 0.83 -6.62 -17.38
CA ASP A 70 1.24 -7.29 -16.14
C ASP A 70 2.30 -6.51 -15.33
N THR A 71 2.37 -5.19 -15.52
CA THR A 71 3.25 -4.29 -14.80
C THR A 71 2.44 -3.26 -14.03
N ILE A 72 2.66 -3.22 -12.73
CA ILE A 72 2.06 -2.27 -11.79
C ILE A 72 3.01 -1.08 -11.67
N LYS A 73 2.54 0.10 -12.03
CA LYS A 73 3.22 1.35 -11.69
C LYS A 73 2.63 1.90 -10.40
N CYS A 74 3.49 2.16 -9.43
CA CYS A 74 3.05 2.65 -8.14
C CYS A 74 3.91 3.81 -7.63
N HIS A 75 3.26 4.72 -6.93
CA HIS A 75 3.81 6.00 -6.49
C HIS A 75 3.91 6.05 -4.96
N SER A 76 4.91 6.80 -4.49
CA SER A 76 5.09 7.23 -3.12
C SER A 76 4.27 8.49 -2.86
N LEU A 77 3.55 8.60 -1.75
CA LEU A 77 2.92 9.89 -1.41
C LEU A 77 3.95 10.94 -0.98
N ASN A 78 5.10 10.52 -0.47
CA ASN A 78 6.15 11.43 -0.03
C ASN A 78 6.77 12.14 -1.24
N THR A 79 6.73 13.48 -1.22
CA THR A 79 7.11 14.36 -2.33
C THR A 79 8.55 14.87 -2.24
N ASN A 80 9.35 14.39 -1.28
CA ASN A 80 10.74 14.82 -1.08
C ASN A 80 11.73 14.34 -2.16
N GLY A 81 11.26 13.55 -3.13
CA GLY A 81 12.06 13.03 -4.26
C GLY A 81 12.93 11.82 -3.93
N GLN A 82 12.95 11.33 -2.70
CA GLN A 82 13.74 10.16 -2.30
C GLN A 82 13.10 8.83 -2.71
N TYR A 83 11.81 8.85 -3.03
CA TYR A 83 11.01 7.66 -3.31
C TYR A 83 10.44 7.73 -4.73
N PRO A 84 11.19 7.27 -5.75
CA PRO A 84 10.72 7.30 -7.13
C PRO A 84 9.58 6.30 -7.36
N ASP A 85 8.89 6.47 -8.48
CA ASP A 85 7.92 5.49 -8.97
C ASP A 85 8.57 4.13 -9.11
N ALA A 86 7.87 3.09 -8.63
CA ALA A 86 8.29 1.71 -8.76
C ALA A 86 7.43 0.99 -9.80
N PHE A 87 8.10 0.15 -10.60
CA PHE A 87 7.50 -0.70 -11.61
C PHE A 87 7.66 -2.14 -11.16
N ILE A 88 6.54 -2.79 -10.85
CA ILE A 88 6.51 -4.14 -10.29
C ILE A 88 5.82 -5.05 -11.27
N LYS A 89 6.50 -6.10 -11.71
CA LYS A 89 5.85 -7.13 -12.50
C LYS A 89 5.00 -8.01 -11.61
N VAL A 90 3.81 -8.38 -12.08
CA VAL A 90 2.88 -9.24 -11.35
C VAL A 90 3.51 -10.60 -11.01
N GLU A 91 4.44 -11.11 -11.83
CA GLU A 91 5.18 -12.36 -11.59
C GLU A 91 6.08 -12.31 -10.34
N ASP A 92 6.49 -11.12 -9.90
CA ASP A 92 7.34 -10.93 -8.72
C ASP A 92 6.52 -10.74 -7.43
N VAL A 93 5.20 -10.62 -7.56
CA VAL A 93 4.27 -10.42 -6.44
C VAL A 93 3.91 -11.76 -5.81
N ILE A 94 4.15 -11.88 -4.51
CA ILE A 94 3.77 -13.03 -3.68
C ILE A 94 2.31 -12.91 -3.25
N LYS A 95 1.92 -11.77 -2.69
CA LYS A 95 0.55 -11.46 -2.23
C LYS A 95 0.25 -9.97 -2.36
N MET A 96 -1.03 -9.67 -2.52
CA MET A 96 -1.53 -8.30 -2.57
C MET A 96 -2.61 -8.09 -1.52
N TYR A 97 -2.62 -6.90 -0.94
CA TYR A 97 -3.64 -6.48 0.01
C TYR A 97 -4.11 -5.07 -0.32
N ARG A 98 -5.41 -4.91 -0.46
CA ARG A 98 -6.02 -3.58 -0.63
C ARG A 98 -6.16 -2.93 0.74
N VAL A 99 -5.62 -1.72 0.90
CA VAL A 99 -5.76 -0.97 2.16
C VAL A 99 -7.20 -0.48 2.28
N MET A 100 -7.84 -0.84 3.40
CA MET A 100 -9.25 -0.51 3.68
C MET A 100 -9.36 0.58 4.73
N GLN A 101 -8.45 0.59 5.70
CA GLN A 101 -8.51 1.52 6.82
C GLN A 101 -7.10 1.83 7.34
N LEU A 102 -6.94 3.08 7.79
CA LEU A 102 -5.78 3.57 8.51
C LEU A 102 -6.13 3.71 10.00
N GLN A 103 -5.34 3.08 10.85
CA GLN A 103 -5.33 3.33 12.29
C GLN A 103 -4.07 4.13 12.62
N ARG A 104 -4.27 5.40 13.01
CA ARG A 104 -3.17 6.28 13.40
C ARG A 104 -2.48 5.76 14.66
N LYS A 105 -1.16 5.97 14.76
CA LYS A 105 -0.47 5.74 16.03
C LYS A 105 -1.08 6.61 17.15
N PRO A 106 -1.24 6.08 18.37
CA PRO A 106 -1.74 6.88 19.49
C PRO A 106 -0.82 8.08 19.75
N ILE A 107 -1.42 9.25 19.96
CA ILE A 107 -0.72 10.40 20.50
C ILE A 107 -0.87 10.32 22.00
N HIS A 108 0.23 10.01 22.69
CA HIS A 108 0.28 10.12 24.15
C HIS A 108 0.59 11.58 24.49
N TYR A 109 -0.41 12.28 25.02
CA TYR A 109 -0.14 13.49 25.79
C TYR A 109 0.47 13.03 27.11
N GLY A 110 1.60 13.63 27.51
CA GLY A 110 2.42 13.17 28.62
C GLY A 110 1.65 12.96 29.93
N GLU A 111 2.17 12.03 30.73
CA GLU A 111 1.81 11.80 32.14
C GLU A 111 2.03 13.05 33.01
#